data_AF-A0A0B1SIE5-F1
#
_entry.id   AF-A0A0B1SIE5-F1
#
_cell.length_a   1.000
_cell.length_b   1.000
_cell.length_c   1.000
_cell.angle_alpha   90.00
_cell.angle_beta   90.00
_cell.angle_gamma   90.00
#
_symmetry.space_group_name_H-M   'P 1'
#
loop_
_entity.id
_entity.type
_entity.pdbx_description
1 polymer ?
#
loop_
_entity_poly.entity_id
_entity_poly.type
_entity_poly.pdbx_seq_one_letter_code
_entity_poly.pdbx_strand_id
1 'polypeptide(L)'
;MDTLDYFLHDEDQERNLGYNCKRSVVRARHRKLFEDVQFYITPSVEPSRAVLTKLIRIAGGIVHEERPAPAEIARCIETDAPYIVISCECDLRMVQYLLECNFPVYNTELVLVALIRQELEPHPLYRVNTSSLMRPAAPQAPPPGHPQYRPVPARPMVEQPQPHRVKA
;
A
#
# COMPACT_ATOMS: atom_id res chain seq x y z
N MET A 1 -11.11 -25.44 38.81
CA MET A 1 -10.63 -26.38 37.77
C MET A 1 -9.45 -25.73 37.08
N ASP A 2 -8.35 -26.46 36.90
CA ASP A 2 -7.23 -25.99 36.10
C ASP A 2 -7.58 -26.14 34.61
N THR A 3 -7.61 -25.03 33.87
CA THR A 3 -8.00 -25.00 32.45
C THR A 3 -6.84 -25.45 31.55
N LEU A 4 -5.66 -25.73 32.11
CA LEU A 4 -4.44 -26.10 31.38
C LEU A 4 -4.55 -27.44 30.63
N ASP A 5 -5.42 -28.35 31.08
CA ASP A 5 -5.61 -29.68 30.47
C ASP A 5 -6.53 -29.67 29.24
N TYR A 6 -7.24 -28.56 29.01
CA TYR A 6 -8.21 -28.40 27.91
C TYR A 6 -7.73 -27.40 26.85
N PHE A 7 -6.41 -27.20 26.75
CA PHE A 7 -5.86 -26.37 25.70
C PHE A 7 -6.15 -26.99 24.33
N LEU A 8 -6.55 -26.13 23.39
CA LEU A 8 -6.68 -26.52 22.00
C LEU A 8 -5.33 -27.06 21.52
N HIS A 9 -5.37 -28.25 20.93
CA HIS A 9 -4.22 -28.90 20.30
C HIS A 9 -4.59 -29.17 18.84
N ASP A 10 -4.06 -28.36 17.93
CA ASP A 10 -4.28 -28.45 16.49
C ASP A 10 -2.92 -28.60 15.80
N GLU A 11 -2.44 -29.84 15.70
CA GLU A 11 -1.09 -30.15 15.20
C GLU A 11 -0.87 -29.71 13.76
N ASP A 12 -1.93 -29.72 12.95
CA ASP A 12 -1.83 -29.33 11.54
C ASP A 12 -1.64 -27.83 11.41
N GLN A 13 -2.42 -27.02 12.14
CA GLN A 13 -2.23 -25.58 12.14
C GLN A 13 -0.94 -25.17 12.84
N GLU A 14 -0.58 -25.80 13.96
CA GLU A 14 0.67 -25.54 14.68
C GLU A 14 1.89 -25.78 13.79
N ARG A 15 1.88 -26.86 13.00
CA ARG A 15 2.92 -27.15 12.02
C ARG A 15 2.91 -26.17 10.85
N ASN A 16 1.75 -25.91 10.25
CA ASN A 16 1.63 -25.05 9.07
C ASN A 16 2.03 -23.59 9.35
N LEU A 17 1.65 -23.07 10.52
CA LEU A 17 1.94 -21.70 10.95
C LEU A 17 3.17 -21.62 11.86
N GLY A 18 3.83 -22.75 12.15
CA GLY A 18 5.05 -22.83 12.97
C GLY A 18 4.90 -22.18 14.34
N TYR A 19 3.87 -22.54 15.09
CA TYR A 19 3.61 -22.02 16.43
C TYR A 19 3.24 -23.14 17.40
N ASN A 20 3.18 -22.82 18.69
CA ASN A 20 2.55 -23.69 19.67
C ASN A 20 1.49 -22.88 20.42
N CYS A 21 0.25 -23.38 20.44
CA CYS A 21 -0.89 -22.63 20.97
C CYS A 21 -0.71 -22.34 22.46
N LYS A 22 -0.36 -23.38 23.24
CA LYS A 22 -0.10 -23.24 24.68
C LYS A 22 0.98 -22.20 24.97
N ARG A 23 2.12 -22.25 24.25
CA ARG A 23 3.21 -21.28 24.41
C ARG A 23 2.78 -19.86 24.06
N SER A 24 1.98 -19.70 23.00
CA SER A 24 1.47 -18.40 22.58
C SER A 24 0.56 -17.79 23.64
N VAL A 25 -0.38 -18.56 24.19
CA VAL A 25 -1.23 -18.12 25.30
C VAL A 25 -0.42 -17.73 26.54
N VAL A 26 0.61 -18.51 26.89
CA VAL A 26 1.50 -18.17 28.02
C VAL A 26 2.19 -16.83 27.76
N ARG A 27 2.79 -16.62 26.58
CA ARG A 27 3.42 -15.34 26.20
C ARG A 27 2.46 -14.16 26.32
N ALA A 28 1.23 -14.30 25.79
CA ALA A 28 0.20 -13.26 25.83
C ALA A 28 -0.21 -12.86 27.26
N ARG A 29 -0.10 -13.79 28.24
CA ARG A 29 -0.37 -13.51 29.65
C ARG A 29 0.76 -12.74 30.34
N HIS A 30 1.99 -12.87 29.86
CA HIS A 30 3.16 -12.21 30.45
C HIS A 30 3.36 -10.79 29.95
N ARG A 31 3.18 -10.55 28.64
CA ARG A 31 3.40 -9.25 28.02
C ARG A 31 2.44 -9.03 26.87
N LYS A 32 2.10 -7.76 26.64
CA LYS A 32 1.40 -7.33 25.42
C LYS A 32 2.34 -7.41 24.22
N LEU A 33 1.95 -8.17 23.20
CA LEU A 33 2.75 -8.47 22.01
C LEU A 33 3.32 -7.21 21.31
N PHE A 34 2.51 -6.16 21.21
CA PHE A 34 2.85 -4.94 20.47
C PHE A 34 3.09 -3.74 21.39
N GLU A 35 3.43 -3.99 22.66
CA GLU A 35 3.82 -2.93 23.58
C GLU A 35 4.97 -2.09 23.00
N ASP A 36 4.81 -0.77 23.04
CA ASP A 36 5.71 0.25 22.49
C ASP A 36 5.90 0.22 20.95
N VAL A 37 5.08 -0.55 20.22
CA VAL A 37 5.14 -0.61 18.75
C VAL A 37 4.08 0.28 18.12
N GLN A 38 4.51 1.09 17.16
CA GLN A 38 3.65 2.00 16.39
C GLN A 38 3.33 1.41 15.02
N PHE A 39 2.12 1.67 14.54
CA PHE A 39 1.61 1.14 13.28
C PHE A 39 0.93 2.23 12.44
N TYR A 40 1.07 2.12 11.13
CA TYR A 40 0.16 2.71 10.16
C TYR A 40 -0.36 1.63 9.23
N ILE A 41 -1.64 1.70 8.88
CA ILE A 41 -2.33 0.69 8.07
C ILE A 41 -3.06 1.40 6.95
N THR A 42 -2.79 1.02 5.70
CA THR A 42 -3.48 1.62 4.55
C THR A 42 -4.94 1.15 4.44
N PRO A 43 -5.83 1.88 3.74
CA PRO A 43 -7.27 1.64 3.80
C PRO A 43 -7.76 0.31 3.19
N SER A 44 -7.14 -0.17 2.11
CA SER A 44 -7.61 -1.28 1.26
C SER A 44 -7.06 -2.65 1.66
N VAL A 45 -6.48 -2.77 2.86
CA VAL A 45 -5.96 -4.05 3.37
C VAL A 45 -7.09 -5.01 3.72
N GLU A 46 -6.79 -6.31 3.62
CA GLU A 46 -7.68 -7.38 4.08
C GLU A 46 -6.96 -8.31 5.08
N PRO A 47 -7.57 -8.64 6.25
CA PRO A 47 -8.84 -8.14 6.76
C PRO A 47 -8.87 -6.61 6.91
N SER A 48 -10.06 -6.00 6.85
CA SER A 48 -10.22 -4.53 6.87
C SER A 48 -9.37 -3.82 7.93
N ARG A 49 -8.94 -2.59 7.61
CA ARG A 49 -8.19 -1.68 8.51
C ARG A 49 -8.80 -1.61 9.91
N ALA A 50 -10.13 -1.52 10.03
CA ALA A 50 -10.81 -1.46 11.33
C ALA A 50 -10.58 -2.72 12.19
N VAL A 51 -10.62 -3.91 11.56
CA VAL A 51 -10.36 -5.19 12.25
C VAL A 51 -8.91 -5.25 12.73
N LEU A 52 -7.96 -4.94 11.85
CA LEU A 52 -6.54 -4.94 12.22
C LEU A 52 -6.22 -3.92 13.32
N THR A 53 -6.77 -2.70 13.23
CA THR A 53 -6.61 -1.68 14.27
C THR A 53 -7.09 -2.17 15.62
N LYS A 54 -8.26 -2.83 15.67
CA LYS A 54 -8.79 -3.40 16.91
C LYS A 54 -7.87 -4.48 17.47
N LEU A 55 -7.39 -5.39 16.64
CA LEU A 55 -6.50 -6.48 17.05
C LEU A 55 -5.16 -5.94 17.59
N ILE A 56 -4.55 -5.01 16.88
CA ILE A 56 -3.27 -4.39 17.28
C ILE A 56 -3.41 -3.67 18.61
N ARG A 57 -4.47 -2.87 18.80
CA ARG A 57 -4.73 -2.15 20.07
C ARG A 57 -4.97 -3.11 21.24
N ILE A 58 -5.69 -4.22 21.05
CA ILE A 58 -5.88 -5.26 22.09
C ILE A 58 -4.53 -5.86 22.53
N ALA A 59 -3.63 -6.03 21.56
CA ALA A 59 -2.28 -6.53 21.74
C ALA A 59 -1.27 -5.48 22.22
N GLY A 60 -1.70 -4.24 22.52
CA GLY A 60 -0.89 -3.18 23.12
C GLY A 60 -0.25 -2.19 22.16
N GLY A 61 -0.48 -2.33 20.84
CA GLY A 61 0.11 -1.47 19.83
C GLY A 61 -0.67 -0.16 19.62
N ILE A 62 0.04 0.84 19.11
CA ILE A 62 -0.53 2.15 18.75
C ILE A 62 -0.73 2.19 17.24
N VAL A 63 -1.94 2.54 16.78
CA VAL A 63 -2.24 2.66 15.35
C VAL A 63 -2.57 4.12 15.04
N HIS A 64 -1.74 4.71 14.19
CA HIS A 64 -1.90 6.07 13.70
C HIS A 64 -2.99 6.15 12.63
N GLU A 65 -3.81 7.19 12.72
CA GLU A 65 -4.87 7.42 11.75
C GLU A 65 -4.34 8.02 10.44
N GLU A 66 -3.35 8.90 10.58
CA GLU A 66 -2.74 9.60 9.47
C GLU A 66 -1.55 8.84 8.91
N ARG A 67 -1.31 9.04 7.62
CA ARG A 67 -0.12 8.53 6.95
C ARG A 67 1.12 9.23 7.53
N PRO A 68 2.16 8.50 7.94
CA PRO A 68 3.30 9.09 8.62
C PRO A 68 4.04 10.07 7.71
N ALA A 69 4.37 11.24 8.22
CA ALA A 69 5.18 12.18 7.46
C ALA A 69 6.62 11.65 7.31
N PRO A 70 7.36 11.97 6.23
CA PRO A 70 8.76 11.54 6.10
C PRO A 70 9.64 11.90 7.30
N ALA A 71 9.41 13.07 7.92
CA ALA A 71 10.13 13.50 9.12
C ALA A 71 9.86 12.61 10.35
N GLU A 72 8.64 12.09 10.48
CA GLU A 72 8.28 11.17 11.57
C GLU A 72 9.00 9.83 11.43
N ILE A 73 9.04 9.30 10.20
CA ILE A 73 9.76 8.06 9.89
C ILE A 73 11.26 8.24 10.11
N ALA A 74 11.84 9.35 9.66
CA ALA A 74 13.25 9.66 9.90
C ALA A 74 13.56 9.67 11.41
N ARG A 75 12.73 10.33 12.21
CA ARG A 75 12.85 10.33 13.67
C ARG A 75 12.77 8.92 14.26
N CYS A 76 11.81 8.10 13.81
CA CYS A 76 11.69 6.72 14.29
C CYS A 76 12.94 5.89 14.00
N ILE A 77 13.54 6.07 12.83
CA ILE A 77 14.80 5.40 12.46
C ILE A 77 15.96 5.89 13.35
N GLU A 78 16.08 7.21 13.54
CA GLU A 78 17.14 7.81 14.37
C GLU A 78 17.07 7.38 15.84
N THR A 79 15.86 7.22 16.38
CA THR A 79 15.64 6.82 17.78
C THR A 79 15.47 5.32 17.98
N ASP A 80 15.60 4.51 16.93
CA ASP A 80 15.29 3.07 16.93
C ASP A 80 13.89 2.76 17.51
N ALA A 81 12.92 3.66 17.25
CA ALA A 81 11.54 3.49 17.70
C ALA A 81 10.79 2.59 16.70
N PRO A 82 10.23 1.45 17.14
CA PRO A 82 9.63 0.48 16.23
C PRO A 82 8.35 1.05 15.59
N TYR A 83 8.40 1.20 14.27
CA TYR A 83 7.29 1.69 13.45
C TYR A 83 7.04 0.74 12.28
N ILE A 84 5.83 0.19 12.20
CA ILE A 84 5.45 -0.82 11.20
C ILE A 84 4.38 -0.25 10.28
N VAL A 85 4.63 -0.30 8.97
CA VAL A 85 3.65 0.06 7.96
C VAL A 85 3.06 -1.20 7.34
N ILE A 86 1.74 -1.34 7.44
CA ILE A 86 0.96 -2.43 6.84
C ILE A 86 0.23 -1.89 5.61
N SER A 87 0.40 -2.54 4.46
CA SER A 87 -0.20 -2.15 3.19
C SER A 87 -0.57 -3.38 2.35
N CYS A 88 -1.28 -3.15 1.25
CA CYS A 88 -1.55 -4.13 0.20
C CYS A 88 -1.16 -3.57 -1.18
N GLU A 89 -1.28 -4.40 -2.22
CA GLU A 89 -0.94 -4.00 -3.60
C GLU A 89 -1.74 -2.80 -4.12
N CYS A 90 -3.01 -2.67 -3.71
CA CYS A 90 -3.90 -1.59 -4.12
C CYS A 90 -3.43 -0.21 -3.64
N ASP A 91 -2.76 -0.17 -2.49
CA ASP A 91 -2.41 1.08 -1.80
C ASP A 91 -0.93 1.45 -1.93
N LEU A 92 -0.13 0.68 -2.67
CA LEU A 92 1.33 0.87 -2.73
C LEU A 92 1.75 2.30 -3.13
N ARG A 93 0.95 2.97 -3.96
CA ARG A 93 1.22 4.38 -4.33
C ARG A 93 1.16 5.34 -3.13
N MET A 94 0.34 5.06 -2.13
CA MET A 94 0.23 5.88 -0.91
C MET A 94 1.53 5.84 -0.09
N VAL A 95 2.21 4.70 -0.13
CA VAL A 95 3.43 4.39 0.64
C VAL A 95 4.68 4.31 -0.23
N GLN A 96 4.61 4.74 -1.50
CA GLN A 96 5.70 4.63 -2.46
C GLN A 96 6.97 5.35 -1.98
N TYR A 97 6.83 6.51 -1.34
CA TYR A 97 7.97 7.25 -0.77
C TYR A 97 8.74 6.44 0.28
N LEU A 98 8.07 5.55 1.03
CA LEU A 98 8.73 4.65 1.97
C LEU A 98 9.53 3.57 1.23
N LEU A 99 8.92 3.00 0.19
CA LEU A 99 9.55 1.98 -0.63
C LEU A 99 10.80 2.50 -1.35
N GLU A 100 10.74 3.73 -1.87
CA GLU A 100 11.89 4.42 -2.51
C GLU A 100 13.03 4.69 -1.52
N CYS A 101 12.71 4.94 -0.24
CA CYS A 101 13.70 5.04 0.84
C CYS A 101 14.11 3.68 1.43
N ASN A 102 13.72 2.56 0.79
CA ASN A 102 13.99 1.20 1.25
C ASN A 102 13.43 0.89 2.66
N PHE A 103 12.44 1.66 3.11
CA PHE A 103 11.76 1.45 4.38
C PHE A 103 10.82 0.23 4.31
N PRO A 104 10.78 -0.61 5.35
CA PRO A 104 9.88 -1.75 5.40
C PRO A 104 8.39 -1.41 5.29
N VAL A 105 7.74 -1.99 4.28
CA VAL A 105 6.28 -2.06 4.19
C VAL A 105 5.88 -3.54 4.14
N TYR A 106 5.01 -3.93 5.05
CA TYR A 106 4.58 -5.31 5.23
C TYR A 106 3.12 -5.53 4.84
N ASN A 107 2.75 -6.77 4.52
CA ASN A 107 1.36 -7.20 4.33
C ASN A 107 0.70 -7.53 5.68
N THR A 108 -0.58 -7.90 5.65
CA THR A 108 -1.39 -8.12 6.86
C THR A 108 -0.97 -9.38 7.62
N GLU A 109 -0.35 -10.33 6.93
CA GLU A 109 0.14 -11.59 7.48
C GLU A 109 1.17 -11.38 8.59
N LEU A 110 2.01 -10.32 8.52
CA LEU A 110 2.91 -9.98 9.63
C LEU A 110 2.14 -9.86 10.95
N VAL A 111 1.03 -9.13 10.94
CA VAL A 111 0.21 -8.89 12.13
C VAL A 111 -0.54 -10.15 12.54
N LEU A 112 -1.18 -10.83 11.58
CA LEU A 112 -2.02 -12.00 11.86
C LEU A 112 -1.18 -13.17 12.40
N VAL A 113 -0.03 -13.45 11.79
CA VAL A 113 0.88 -14.50 12.24
C VAL A 113 1.53 -14.13 13.56
N ALA A 114 1.92 -12.85 13.77
CA ALA A 114 2.47 -12.41 15.04
C ALA A 114 1.47 -12.58 16.19
N LEU A 115 0.18 -12.29 15.96
CA LEU A 115 -0.89 -12.52 16.94
C LEU A 115 -1.08 -14.00 17.26
N ILE A 116 -0.99 -14.89 16.27
CA ILE A 116 -1.11 -16.34 16.49
C ILE A 116 0.09 -16.87 17.28
N ARG A 117 1.31 -16.46 16.92
CA ARG A 117 2.56 -16.89 17.56
C ARG A 117 2.85 -16.21 18.89
N GLN A 118 2.18 -15.09 19.14
CA GLN A 118 2.50 -14.13 20.20
C GLN A 118 3.99 -13.75 20.17
N GLU A 119 4.48 -13.44 18.96
CA GLU A 119 5.86 -13.08 18.68
C GLU A 119 5.91 -12.22 17.40
N LEU A 120 6.47 -11.02 17.50
CA LEU A 120 6.60 -10.09 16.38
C LEU A 120 7.98 -10.26 15.73
N GLU A 121 8.01 -10.83 14.54
CA GLU A 121 9.24 -11.06 13.77
C GLU A 121 9.11 -10.46 12.36
N PRO A 122 9.58 -9.22 12.16
CA PRO A 122 9.58 -8.60 10.83
C PRO A 122 10.50 -9.39 9.88
N HIS A 123 9.91 -10.02 8.85
CA HIS A 123 10.63 -10.90 7.94
C HIS A 123 10.37 -10.53 6.46
N PRO A 124 11.33 -10.71 5.53
CA PRO A 124 11.14 -10.42 4.10
C PRO A 124 9.93 -11.11 3.46
N LEU A 125 9.52 -12.28 3.95
CA LEU A 125 8.34 -13.01 3.47
C LEU A 125 7.03 -12.24 3.65
N TYR A 126 6.98 -11.30 4.60
CA TYR A 126 5.82 -10.47 4.84
C TYR A 126 5.92 -9.11 4.13
N ARG A 127 6.96 -8.85 3.32
CA ARG A 127 7.05 -7.60 2.57
C ARG A 127 5.98 -7.57 1.47
N VAL A 128 5.38 -6.40 1.26
CA VAL A 128 4.42 -6.22 0.17
C VAL A 128 5.06 -6.46 -1.19
N ASN A 129 4.32 -7.09 -2.10
CA ASN A 129 4.77 -7.28 -3.47
C ASN A 129 4.69 -5.95 -4.24
N THR A 130 5.82 -5.43 -4.73
CA THR A 130 5.88 -4.13 -5.42
C THR A 130 5.71 -4.21 -6.94
N SER A 131 5.38 -5.38 -7.50
CA SER A 131 5.27 -5.61 -8.95
C SER A 131 4.30 -4.63 -9.63
N SER A 132 3.22 -4.24 -8.95
CA SER A 132 2.20 -3.33 -9.46
C SER A 132 2.69 -1.89 -9.66
N LEU A 133 3.76 -1.47 -8.97
CA LEU A 133 4.39 -0.14 -9.17
C LEU A 133 5.28 -0.09 -10.42
N MET A 134 5.80 -1.24 -10.86
CA MET A 134 6.71 -1.32 -12.00
C MET A 134 6.00 -1.34 -13.36
N ARG A 135 4.66 -1.50 -13.39
CA ARG A 135 3.92 -1.49 -14.66
C ARG A 135 3.95 -0.08 -15.26
N PRO A 136 4.51 0.11 -16.46
CA PRO A 136 4.35 1.35 -17.20
C PRO A 136 2.86 1.63 -17.37
N ALA A 137 2.45 2.90 -17.30
CA ALA A 137 1.12 3.28 -17.74
C ALA A 137 0.92 2.73 -19.16
N ALA A 138 -0.12 1.94 -19.39
CA ALA A 138 -0.46 1.47 -20.72
C ALA A 138 -0.49 2.69 -21.66
N PRO A 139 0.00 2.59 -22.91
CA PRO A 139 -0.09 3.70 -23.86
C PRO A 139 -1.55 4.14 -23.93
N GLN A 140 -1.85 5.35 -23.44
CA GLN A 140 -3.19 5.90 -23.58
C GLN A 140 -3.46 5.99 -25.07
N ALA A 141 -4.52 5.33 -25.55
CA ALA A 141 -4.96 5.51 -26.92
C ALA A 141 -5.16 7.02 -27.14
N PRO A 142 -4.63 7.58 -28.24
CA PRO A 142 -4.80 9.00 -28.51
C PRO A 142 -6.30 9.34 -28.47
N PRO A 143 -6.69 10.50 -27.90
CA PRO A 143 -8.08 10.90 -27.86
C PRO A 143 -8.67 10.86 -29.28
N PRO A 144 -9.93 10.41 -29.45
CA PRO A 144 -10.55 10.35 -30.77
C PRO A 144 -10.49 11.74 -31.41
N GLY A 145 -9.77 11.83 -32.52
CA GLY A 145 -9.54 13.09 -33.23
C GLY A 145 -10.87 13.72 -33.63
N HIS A 146 -11.03 15.01 -33.34
CA HIS A 146 -12.13 15.81 -33.89
C HIS A 146 -12.14 15.71 -35.43
N PRO A 147 -13.32 15.66 -36.08
CA PRO A 147 -13.41 15.59 -37.54
C PRO A 147 -12.62 16.73 -38.18
N GLN A 148 -11.69 16.38 -39.06
CA GLN A 148 -10.83 17.31 -39.79
C GLN A 148 -11.66 18.37 -40.51
N TYR A 149 -11.43 19.65 -40.18
CA TYR A 149 -11.91 20.77 -40.98
C TYR A 149 -11.23 20.70 -42.35
N ARG A 150 -11.99 20.39 -43.40
CA ARG A 150 -11.48 20.31 -44.77
C ARG A 150 -11.35 21.73 -45.32
N PRO A 151 -10.15 22.24 -45.67
CA PRO A 151 -10.03 23.57 -46.27
C PRO A 151 -10.65 23.58 -47.67
N VAL A 152 -11.45 24.59 -47.95
CA VAL A 152 -12.08 24.80 -49.27
C VAL A 152 -10.98 25.17 -50.27
N PRO A 153 -10.90 24.55 -51.46
CA PRO A 153 -9.89 24.91 -52.46
C PRO A 153 -10.15 26.34 -52.98
N ALA A 154 -9.07 27.12 -53.07
CA ALA A 154 -9.10 28.48 -53.59
C ALA A 154 -9.56 28.49 -55.06
N ARG A 155 -10.53 29.35 -55.38
CA ARG A 155 -10.99 29.57 -56.76
C ARG A 155 -9.86 30.26 -57.55
N PRO A 156 -9.56 29.84 -58.79
CA PRO A 156 -8.58 30.53 -59.63
C PRO A 156 -9.09 31.94 -59.98
N MET A 157 -8.22 32.93 -59.79
CA MET A 157 -8.45 34.33 -60.18
C MET A 157 -8.65 34.40 -61.69
N VAL A 158 -9.82 34.86 -62.12
CA VAL A 158 -10.08 35.23 -63.51
C VAL A 158 -9.43 36.60 -63.74
N GLU A 159 -8.49 36.62 -64.68
CA GLU A 159 -7.78 37.80 -65.18
C GLU A 159 -8.80 38.83 -65.70
N GLN A 160 -8.85 40.02 -65.08
CA GLN A 160 -9.68 41.13 -65.57
C GLN A 160 -9.00 41.79 -66.77
N PRO A 161 -9.70 42.02 -67.88
CA PRO A 161 -9.15 42.75 -69.02
C PRO A 161 -8.96 44.24 -68.68
N GLN A 162 -7.78 44.77 -69.01
CA GLN A 162 -7.42 46.18 -68.85
C GLN A 162 -8.33 47.11 -69.68
N PRO A 163 -8.80 48.25 -69.14
CA PRO A 163 -9.53 49.24 -69.91
C PRO A 163 -8.59 50.04 -70.82
N HIS A 164 -8.95 50.08 -72.11
CA HIS A 164 -8.30 50.88 -73.14
C HIS A 164 -8.31 52.38 -72.78
N ARG A 165 -7.12 52.98 -72.82
CA ARG A 165 -6.90 54.42 -72.67
C ARG A 165 -6.89 55.07 -74.06
N VAL A 166 -7.96 55.77 -74.41
CA VAL A 166 -8.02 56.68 -75.55
C VAL A 166 -7.09 57.88 -75.32
N LYS A 167 -6.30 58.24 -76.33
CA LYS A 167 -5.69 59.57 -76.46
C LYS A 167 -5.63 59.98 -77.95
N ALA A 168 -6.15 61.20 -78.17
CA ALA A 168 -6.02 62.12 -79.32
C ALA A 168 -6.53 61.64 -80.68
#